data_AF-A0A6J4IXI8-F1
#
_entry.id   AF-A0A6J4IXI8-F1
#
_cell.length_a   1.000
_cell.length_b   1.000
_cell.length_c   1.000
_cell.angle_alpha   90.00
_cell.angle_beta   90.00
_cell.angle_gamma   90.00
#
_symmetry.space_group_name_H-M   'P 1'
#
loop_
_entity.id
_entity.type
_entity.pdbx_description
1 polymer ?
#
loop_
_entity_poly.entity_id
_entity_poly.type
_entity_poly.pdbx_seq_one_letter_code
_entity_poly.pdbx_strand_id
1 'polypeptide(L)'
;MVPYKAASFLVLGWGIFMLAGAAVAGYFMGTAALSLLVIAAVAGTLAFSVGHFLNRGRKQAFIMALATGITLVLLLGGLTSAAFSGNPIPIDLMANAWAPSPRDVSLLVSSAMLIATVCLLVSLLIFARPIYRSFPKKQPQH
;
A
#
# COMPACT_ATOMS: atom_id res chain seq x y z
N MET A 1 -12.87 6.24 19.94
CA MET A 1 -11.38 6.16 19.94
C MET A 1 -10.84 4.80 19.53
N VAL A 2 -11.39 3.68 20.01
CA VAL A 2 -10.94 2.31 19.65
C VAL A 2 -10.82 2.04 18.12
N PRO A 3 -11.80 2.38 17.25
CA PRO A 3 -11.71 2.05 15.82
C PRO A 3 -10.59 2.82 15.10
N TYR A 4 -10.27 4.04 15.53
CA TYR A 4 -9.20 4.85 14.97
C TYR A 4 -7.81 4.26 15.29
N LYS A 5 -7.62 3.73 16.50
CA LYS A 5 -6.38 3.05 16.89
C LYS A 5 -6.18 1.75 16.10
N ALA A 6 -7.24 0.94 15.97
CA ALA A 6 -7.19 -0.29 15.17
C ALA A 6 -6.85 0.02 13.70
N ALA A 7 -7.54 0.99 13.09
CA ALA A 7 -7.26 1.43 11.72
C ALA A 7 -5.82 1.97 11.58
N SER A 8 -5.32 2.72 12.57
CA SER A 8 -3.93 3.17 12.60
C SER A 8 -2.94 2.01 12.54
N PHE A 9 -3.10 1.00 13.40
CA PHE A 9 -2.18 -0.16 13.42
C PHE A 9 -2.20 -0.94 12.11
N LEU A 10 -3.38 -1.09 11.50
CA LEU A 10 -3.52 -1.73 10.19
C LEU A 10 -2.78 -0.94 9.10
N VAL A 11 -2.96 0.38 9.05
CA VAL A 11 -2.28 1.23 8.06
C VAL A 11 -0.77 1.21 8.28
N LEU A 12 -0.29 1.28 9.53
CA LEU A 12 1.15 1.18 9.84
C LEU A 12 1.73 -0.18 9.44
N GLY A 13 1.06 -1.27 9.81
CA GLY A 13 1.49 -2.63 9.46
C GLY A 13 1.53 -2.85 7.95
N TRP A 14 0.53 -2.35 7.23
CA TRP A 14 0.53 -2.35 5.76
C TRP A 14 1.70 -1.55 5.19
N GLY A 15 2.03 -0.38 5.75
CA GLY A 15 3.20 0.40 5.34
C GLY A 15 4.52 -0.37 5.47
N ILE A 16 4.70 -1.06 6.59
CA ILE A 16 5.89 -1.92 6.83
C ILE A 16 5.92 -3.06 5.82
N PHE A 17 4.78 -3.71 5.57
CA PHE A 17 4.67 -4.77 4.58
C PHE A 17 5.05 -4.31 3.17
N MET A 18 4.60 -3.12 2.77
CA MET A 18 4.96 -2.53 1.47
C MET A 18 6.47 -2.31 1.35
N LEU A 19 7.12 -1.78 2.40
CA LEU A 19 8.56 -1.58 2.42
C LEU A 19 9.34 -2.90 2.38
N ALA A 20 8.87 -3.92 3.11
CA ALA A 20 9.48 -5.25 3.09
C ALA A 20 9.37 -5.90 1.70
N GLY A 21 8.21 -5.83 1.04
CA GLY A 21 8.03 -6.31 -0.32
C GLY A 21 8.97 -5.63 -1.32
N ALA A 22 9.12 -4.31 -1.20
CA ALA A 22 10.08 -3.55 -2.01
C ALA A 22 11.54 -3.92 -1.76
N ALA A 23 11.93 -4.17 -0.49
CA ALA A 23 13.28 -4.63 -0.17
C ALA A 23 13.57 -6.00 -0.82
N VAL A 24 12.60 -6.91 -0.79
CA VAL A 24 12.68 -8.22 -1.47
C VAL A 24 12.82 -8.03 -2.98
N ALA A 25 11.99 -7.19 -3.60
CA ALA A 25 12.10 -6.88 -5.02
C ALA A 25 13.47 -6.27 -5.36
N GLY A 26 13.96 -5.32 -4.58
CA GLY A 26 15.27 -4.70 -4.77
C GLY A 26 16.41 -5.70 -4.71
N TYR A 27 16.36 -6.65 -3.77
CA TYR A 27 17.36 -7.70 -3.63
C TYR A 27 17.43 -8.63 -4.84
N PHE A 28 16.28 -9.06 -5.37
CA PHE A 28 16.22 -10.06 -6.44
C PHE A 28 16.19 -9.47 -7.86
N MET A 29 15.68 -8.24 -8.03
CA MET A 29 15.49 -7.62 -9.35
C MET A 29 16.42 -6.44 -9.62
N GLY A 30 17.15 -5.94 -8.60
CA GLY A 30 18.06 -4.81 -8.75
C GLY A 30 17.36 -3.55 -9.27
N THR A 31 17.87 -2.97 -10.36
CA THR A 31 17.33 -1.75 -10.98
C THR A 31 15.92 -1.93 -11.54
N ALA A 32 15.53 -3.17 -11.90
CA ALA A 32 14.19 -3.46 -12.39
C ALA A 32 13.10 -3.31 -11.32
N ALA A 33 13.46 -3.30 -10.03
CA ALA A 33 12.53 -3.04 -8.93
C ALA A 33 12.25 -1.55 -8.68
N LEU A 34 12.83 -0.61 -9.45
CA LEU A 34 12.73 0.82 -9.16
C LEU A 34 11.29 1.32 -9.01
N SER A 35 10.38 0.86 -9.86
CA SER A 35 8.95 1.19 -9.76
C SER A 35 8.32 0.70 -8.44
N LEU A 36 8.62 -0.54 -8.03
CA LEU A 36 8.16 -1.12 -6.76
C LEU A 36 8.78 -0.41 -5.56
N LEU A 37 10.08 -0.08 -5.62
CA LEU A 37 10.79 0.66 -4.57
C LEU A 37 10.18 2.05 -4.35
N VAL A 38 9.93 2.80 -5.43
CA VAL A 38 9.32 4.13 -5.35
C VAL A 38 7.90 4.05 -4.79
N ILE A 39 7.08 3.13 -5.30
CA ILE A 39 5.70 2.94 -4.82
C ILE A 39 5.70 2.57 -3.34
N ALA A 40 6.57 1.66 -2.92
CA ALA A 40 6.66 1.24 -1.52
C ALA A 40 7.18 2.36 -0.61
N ALA A 41 8.15 3.15 -1.06
CA ALA A 41 8.65 4.29 -0.29
C ALA A 41 7.54 5.33 -0.06
N VAL A 42 6.78 5.65 -1.11
CA VAL A 42 5.63 6.55 -1.02
C VAL A 42 4.53 5.94 -0.14
N ALA A 43 4.19 4.67 -0.35
CA ALA A 43 3.17 3.97 0.45
C ALA A 43 3.56 3.90 1.93
N GLY A 44 4.81 3.54 2.24
CA GLY A 44 5.34 3.43 3.60
C GLY A 44 5.36 4.78 4.31
N THR A 45 5.87 5.83 3.68
CA THR A 45 5.89 7.18 4.27
C THR A 45 4.48 7.71 4.53
N LEU A 46 3.56 7.54 3.58
CA LEU A 46 2.15 7.87 3.76
C LEU A 46 1.51 7.04 4.85
N ALA A 47 1.78 5.74 4.93
CA ALA A 47 1.28 4.86 5.99
C ALA A 47 1.71 5.33 7.38
N PHE A 48 2.98 5.70 7.56
CA PHE A 48 3.48 6.23 8.83
C PHE A 48 2.80 7.54 9.22
N SER A 49 2.70 8.49 8.28
CA SER A 49 2.05 9.78 8.51
C SER A 49 0.56 9.61 8.81
N VAL A 50 -0.16 8.92 7.93
CA VAL A 50 -1.61 8.69 8.04
C VAL A 50 -1.95 7.85 9.26
N GLY A 51 -1.19 6.80 9.53
CA GLY A 51 -1.32 5.98 10.74
C GLY A 51 -1.19 6.82 12.01
N HIS A 52 -0.15 7.65 12.12
CA HIS A 52 0.02 8.54 13.27
C HIS A 52 -1.17 9.49 13.47
N PHE A 53 -1.69 10.11 12.40
CA PHE A 53 -2.85 10.99 12.50
C PHE A 53 -4.16 10.23 12.79
N LEU A 54 -4.31 9.00 12.28
CA LEU A 54 -5.41 8.10 12.63
C LEU A 54 -5.39 7.77 14.12
N ASN A 55 -4.23 7.46 14.70
CA ASN A 55 -4.09 7.20 16.14
C ASN A 55 -4.54 8.40 16.99
N ARG A 56 -4.35 9.63 16.48
CA ARG A 56 -4.84 10.88 17.09
C ARG A 56 -6.34 11.16 16.84
N GLY A 57 -7.07 10.23 16.21
CA GLY A 57 -8.51 10.36 15.95
C GLY A 57 -8.86 11.35 14.83
N ARG A 58 -7.92 11.68 13.93
CA ARG A 58 -8.16 12.65 12.86
C ARG A 58 -8.92 12.00 11.71
N LYS A 59 -10.16 12.46 11.48
CA LYS A 59 -11.01 12.00 10.35
C LYS A 59 -10.39 12.16 8.96
N GLN A 60 -9.63 13.24 8.75
CA GLN A 60 -9.00 13.52 7.45
C GLN A 60 -7.95 12.46 7.10
N ALA A 61 -7.27 11.91 8.12
CA ALA A 61 -6.33 10.82 7.92
C ALA A 61 -7.02 9.54 7.43
N PHE A 62 -8.24 9.27 7.91
CA PHE A 62 -9.01 8.12 7.42
C PHE A 62 -9.41 8.26 5.94
N ILE A 63 -9.83 9.46 5.53
CA ILE A 63 -10.14 9.76 4.11
C ILE A 63 -8.87 9.64 3.26
N MET A 64 -7.75 10.17 3.74
CA MET A 64 -6.45 10.02 3.08
C MET A 64 -6.04 8.55 2.95
N ALA A 65 -6.23 7.73 4.01
CA ALA A 65 -5.93 6.29 3.96
C ALA A 65 -6.73 5.58 2.87
N LEU A 66 -8.03 5.87 2.76
CA LEU A 66 -8.89 5.32 1.71
C LEU A 66 -8.43 5.75 0.32
N ALA A 67 -8.17 7.05 0.13
CA ALA A 67 -7.70 7.59 -1.15
C ALA A 67 -6.38 6.94 -1.56
N THR A 68 -5.40 6.88 -0.66
CA THR A 68 -4.10 6.23 -0.90
C THR A 68 -4.27 4.74 -1.22
N GLY A 69 -5.13 4.03 -0.49
CA GLY A 69 -5.42 2.62 -0.77
C GLY A 69 -5.98 2.40 -2.17
N ILE A 70 -6.95 3.22 -2.60
CA ILE A 70 -7.54 3.14 -3.96
C ILE A 70 -6.47 3.43 -5.01
N THR A 71 -5.70 4.51 -4.87
CA THR A 71 -4.63 4.86 -5.82
C THR A 71 -3.61 3.73 -5.95
N LEU A 72 -3.21 3.11 -4.83
CA LEU A 72 -2.24 2.02 -4.85
C LEU A 72 -2.78 0.72 -5.42
N VAL A 73 -4.07 0.40 -5.22
CA VAL A 73 -4.71 -0.72 -5.92
C VAL A 73 -4.62 -0.53 -7.43
N LEU A 74 -4.87 0.68 -7.94
CA LEU A 74 -4.78 0.95 -9.38
C LEU A 74 -3.34 0.85 -9.89
N LEU A 75 -2.36 1.43 -9.17
CA LEU A 75 -0.95 1.38 -9.54
C LEU A 75 -0.37 -0.04 -9.50
N LEU A 76 -0.60 -0.76 -8.41
CA LEU A 76 -0.14 -2.14 -8.24
C LEU A 76 -0.89 -3.08 -9.18
N GLY A 77 -2.18 -2.83 -9.45
CA GLY A 77 -2.95 -3.56 -10.46
C GLY A 77 -2.38 -3.39 -11.85
N GLY A 78 -1.97 -2.17 -12.21
CA GLY A 78 -1.28 -1.88 -13.46
C GLY A 78 0.06 -2.62 -13.57
N LEU A 79 0.88 -2.57 -12.52
CA LEU A 79 2.16 -3.29 -12.47
C LEU A 79 2.00 -4.80 -12.56
N THR A 80 1.05 -5.35 -11.79
CA THR A 80 0.75 -6.78 -11.80
C THR A 80 0.27 -7.22 -13.18
N SER A 81 -0.61 -6.44 -13.82
CA SER A 81 -1.10 -6.72 -15.17
C SER A 81 0.01 -6.66 -16.21
N ALA A 82 0.93 -5.71 -16.12
CA ALA A 82 2.10 -5.62 -17.00
C ALA A 82 3.05 -6.83 -16.85
N ALA A 83 3.26 -7.29 -15.61
CA ALA A 83 4.03 -8.50 -15.34
C ALA A 83 3.36 -9.75 -15.93
N PHE A 84 2.02 -9.84 -15.89
CA PHE A 84 1.25 -10.91 -16.54
C PHE A 84 1.30 -10.85 -18.08
N SER A 85 1.12 -9.67 -18.68
CA SER A 85 1.01 -9.53 -20.14
C SER A 85 2.34 -9.73 -20.89
N GLY A 86 3.46 -9.80 -20.17
CA GLY A 86 4.77 -10.04 -20.78
C GLY A 86 5.30 -8.84 -21.57
N ASN A 87 4.73 -7.65 -21.33
CA ASN A 87 5.36 -6.43 -21.80
C ASN A 87 6.75 -6.34 -21.17
N PRO A 88 7.82 -6.26 -21.99
CA PRO A 88 9.16 -6.20 -21.48
C PRO A 88 9.29 -4.90 -20.68
N ILE A 89 9.41 -5.03 -19.36
CA ILE A 89 10.10 -4.03 -18.56
C ILE A 89 11.50 -3.98 -19.16
N PRO A 90 12.02 -2.84 -19.62
CA PRO A 90 13.33 -2.78 -20.25
C PRO A 90 14.38 -3.22 -19.22
N ILE A 91 14.95 -4.41 -19.42
CA ILE A 91 16.01 -4.95 -18.55
C ILE A 91 17.07 -5.59 -19.45
N ASP A 92 18.23 -4.95 -19.46
CA ASP A 92 19.54 -5.45 -19.86
C ASP A 92 20.50 -4.70 -18.91
N LEU A 93 21.55 -5.22 -18.28
CA LEU A 93 22.37 -6.42 -18.37
C LEU A 93 22.60 -6.96 -16.94
N MET A 94 23.01 -8.23 -16.80
CA MET A 94 23.39 -8.97 -15.56
C MET A 94 22.35 -9.99 -15.05
N ALA A 95 21.86 -10.85 -15.94
CA ALA A 95 21.12 -12.05 -15.52
C ALA A 95 22.10 -13.14 -15.04
N ASN A 96 22.24 -13.29 -13.72
CA ASN A 96 22.85 -14.48 -13.12
C ASN A 96 21.95 -15.69 -13.39
N ALA A 97 22.49 -16.76 -13.99
CA ALA A 97 21.76 -17.98 -14.40
C ALA A 97 21.07 -18.77 -13.26
N TRP A 98 21.29 -18.36 -12.00
CA TRP A 98 20.72 -18.96 -10.78
C TRP A 98 19.72 -18.04 -10.07
N ALA A 99 19.54 -16.80 -10.55
CA ALA A 99 18.56 -15.89 -9.99
C ALA A 99 17.18 -16.16 -10.62
N PRO A 100 16.09 -16.19 -9.83
CA PRO A 100 14.75 -16.27 -10.38
C PRO A 100 14.52 -15.11 -11.36
N SER A 101 13.79 -15.38 -12.45
CA SER A 101 13.52 -14.37 -13.47
C SER A 101 12.98 -13.10 -12.83
N PRO A 102 13.53 -11.90 -13.13
CA PRO A 102 13.06 -10.63 -12.57
C PRO A 102 11.55 -10.42 -12.76
N ARG A 103 10.97 -11.02 -13.81
CA ARG A 103 9.54 -11.01 -14.08
C ARG A 103 8.73 -11.81 -13.06
N ASP A 104 9.19 -13.01 -12.69
CA ASP A 104 8.48 -13.88 -11.74
C ASP A 104 8.47 -13.25 -10.34
N VAL A 105 9.59 -12.64 -9.96
CA VAL A 105 9.70 -11.89 -8.71
C VAL A 105 8.82 -10.64 -8.76
N SER A 106 8.82 -9.89 -9.87
CA SER A 106 7.96 -8.72 -10.04
C SER A 106 6.49 -9.09 -9.89
N LEU A 107 6.05 -10.17 -10.54
CA LEU A 107 4.69 -10.70 -10.46
C LEU A 107 4.33 -11.09 -9.02
N LEU A 108 5.21 -11.85 -8.36
CA LEU A 108 5.00 -12.31 -6.98
C LEU A 108 4.88 -11.12 -6.01
N VAL A 109 5.83 -10.18 -6.08
CA VAL A 109 5.86 -9.04 -5.15
C VAL A 109 4.71 -8.07 -5.44
N SER A 110 4.47 -7.70 -6.71
CA SER A 110 3.38 -6.79 -7.08
C SER A 110 2.01 -7.35 -6.73
N SER A 111 1.76 -8.64 -6.97
CA SER A 111 0.50 -9.30 -6.60
C SER A 111 0.33 -9.41 -5.08
N ALA A 112 1.39 -9.75 -4.33
CA ALA A 112 1.33 -9.78 -2.87
C ALA A 112 1.02 -8.40 -2.27
N MET A 113 1.69 -7.36 -2.77
CA MET A 113 1.46 -5.96 -2.37
C MET A 113 0.04 -5.51 -2.76
N LEU A 114 -0.45 -5.91 -3.93
CA LEU A 114 -1.82 -5.64 -4.38
C LEU A 114 -2.84 -6.27 -3.44
N ILE A 115 -2.71 -7.57 -3.16
CA ILE A 115 -3.61 -8.31 -2.25
C ILE A 115 -3.62 -7.66 -0.87
N ALA A 116 -2.45 -7.36 -0.31
CA ALA A 116 -2.35 -6.70 0.99
C ALA A 116 -3.05 -5.33 1.00
N THR A 117 -2.92 -4.56 -0.09
CA THR A 117 -3.57 -3.25 -0.22
C THR A 117 -5.09 -3.38 -0.36
N VAL A 118 -5.58 -4.39 -1.09
CA VAL A 118 -7.02 -4.69 -1.17
C VAL A 118 -7.56 -5.12 0.20
N CYS A 119 -6.86 -5.98 0.92
CA CYS A 119 -7.24 -6.38 2.28
C CYS A 119 -7.26 -5.19 3.24
N LEU A 120 -6.28 -4.28 3.15
CA LEU A 120 -6.30 -3.03 3.91
C LEU A 120 -7.53 -2.21 3.54
N LEU A 121 -7.80 -1.99 2.25
CA LEU A 121 -8.92 -1.17 1.79
C LEU A 121 -10.27 -1.73 2.29
N VAL A 122 -10.49 -3.03 2.16
CA VAL A 122 -11.69 -3.72 2.69
C VAL A 122 -11.78 -3.54 4.20
N SER A 123 -10.69 -3.71 4.93
CA SER A 123 -10.64 -3.50 6.37
C SER A 123 -11.00 -2.05 6.75
N LEU A 124 -10.45 -1.07 6.03
CA LEU A 124 -10.79 0.34 6.23
C LEU A 124 -12.28 0.60 5.96
N LEU A 125 -12.86 0.02 4.91
CA LEU A 125 -14.30 0.15 4.62
C LEU A 125 -15.19 -0.40 5.75
N ILE A 126 -14.78 -1.49 6.41
CA ILE A 126 -15.46 -2.00 7.61
C ILE A 126 -15.42 -0.96 8.74
N PHE A 127 -14.29 -0.29 8.93
CA PHE A 127 -14.14 0.78 9.91
C PHE A 127 -14.79 2.11 9.51
N ALA A 128 -15.21 2.29 8.25
CA ALA A 128 -15.79 3.54 7.78
C ALA A 128 -17.05 3.90 8.58
N ARG A 129 -18.00 2.97 8.71
CA ARG A 129 -19.27 3.22 9.41
C ARG A 129 -19.08 3.68 10.87
N PRO A 130 -18.29 3.01 11.73
CA PRO A 130 -18.07 3.48 13.11
C PRO A 130 -17.30 4.80 13.18
N ILE A 131 -16.35 5.02 12.27
CA ILE A 131 -15.57 6.28 12.20
C ILE A 131 -16.48 7.45 11.80
N TYR A 132 -17.35 7.30 10.80
CA TYR A 132 -18.32 8.32 10.38
C TYR A 132 -19.44 8.59 11.38
N ARG A 133 -19.82 7.60 12.20
CA ARG A 133 -20.82 7.81 13.27
C ARG A 133 -20.25 8.51 14.51
N SER A 134 -18.94 8.46 14.73
CA SER A 134 -18.28 9.14 15.86
C SER A 134 -18.20 10.67 15.71
N PHE A 135 -18.83 11.24 14.68
CA PHE A 135 -18.87 12.68 14.44
C PHE A 135 -19.83 13.33 15.45
N PRO A 136 -19.36 14.31 16.25
CA PRO A 136 -20.29 15.16 16.98
C PRO A 136 -21.13 15.92 15.95
N LYS A 137 -22.46 15.77 16.00
CA LYS A 137 -23.36 16.73 15.35
C LYS A 137 -23.02 18.09 15.98
N LYS A 138 -22.51 19.04 15.18
CA LYS A 138 -22.51 20.44 15.60
C LYS A 138 -23.97 20.76 15.94
N GLN A 139 -24.30 20.86 17.22
CA GLN A 139 -25.53 21.52 17.62
C GLN A 139 -25.37 22.98 17.17
N PRO A 140 -26.31 23.52 16.38
CA PRO A 140 -26.31 24.96 16.14
C PRO A 140 -26.46 25.62 17.51
N GLN A 141 -25.43 26.36 17.92
CA GLN A 141 -25.54 27.33 19.00
C GLN A 141 -26.42 28.44 18.42
N HIS A 142 -27.72 28.38 18.72
CA HIS A 142 -28.63 29.50 18.59
C HIS A 142 -28.42 30.46 19.75
#